data_AF-E1YAQ0-F1
#
_entry.id   AF-E1YAQ0-F1
#
_cell.length_a   1.000
_cell.length_b   1.000
_cell.length_c   1.000
_cell.angle_alpha   90.00
_cell.angle_beta   90.00
_cell.angle_gamma   90.00
#
_symmetry.space_group_name_H-M   'P 1'
#
loop_
_entity.id
_entity.type
_entity.pdbx_description
1 polymer ?
#
loop_
_entity_poly.entity_id
_entity_poly.type
_entity_poly.pdbx_seq_one_letter_code
_entity_poly.pdbx_strand_id
1 'polypeptide(L)' 'MSQLWQRGMRCIRYHEWRHLNFFQHEAYLTARVPRVDCGDCGIKTVEVPWARSGSGFTLCLRHSL' A
#
# COMPACT_ATOMS: atom_id res chain seq x y z
N MET A 1 17.86 -2.04 19.45
CA MET A 1 16.98 -1.22 18.59
C MET A 1 15.71 -2.02 18.27
N SER A 2 14.68 -1.75 19.09
CA SER A 2 13.30 -2.26 19.19
C SER A 2 12.80 -3.48 18.39
N GLN A 3 12.66 -4.61 19.08
CA GLN A 3 11.84 -5.78 18.71
C GLN A 3 10.32 -5.54 18.83
N LEU A 4 9.89 -4.33 19.22
CA LEU A 4 8.47 -3.96 19.40
C LEU A 4 7.73 -3.70 18.06
N TRP A 5 8.44 -3.38 16.97
CA TRP A 5 7.80 -3.16 15.65
C TRP A 5 7.36 -4.44 14.94
N GLN A 6 7.94 -5.59 15.29
CA GLN A 6 7.68 -6.87 14.60
C GLN A 6 6.36 -7.52 15.04
N ARG A 7 5.88 -7.26 16.27
CA ARG A 7 4.67 -7.90 16.83
C ARG A 7 3.35 -7.31 16.32
N GLY A 8 3.35 -6.06 15.83
CA GLY A 8 2.13 -5.37 15.34
C GLY A 8 2.00 -5.27 13.81
N MET A 9 3.07 -5.52 13.05
CA MET A 9 3.10 -5.38 11.59
C MET A 9 2.85 -6.71 10.89
N ARG A 10 1.71 -7.34 11.20
CA ARG A 10 1.46 -8.75 10.85
C ARG A 10 1.05 -9.00 9.40
N CYS A 11 0.91 -7.98 8.55
CA CYS A 11 0.50 -8.18 7.17
C CYS A 11 1.14 -7.14 6.25
N ILE A 12 2.38 -7.38 5.85
CA ILE A 12 3.07 -6.57 4.85
C ILE A 12 2.57 -7.01 3.48
N ARG A 13 1.45 -6.46 3.00
CA ARG A 13 0.95 -6.75 1.65
C ARG A 13 1.60 -5.80 0.65
N TYR A 14 1.84 -6.31 -0.56
CA TYR A 14 2.20 -5.47 -1.70
C TYR A 14 0.93 -4.86 -2.27
N HIS A 15 0.99 -3.56 -2.52
CA HIS A 15 -0.02 -2.82 -3.25
C HIS A 15 0.58 -2.38 -4.58
N GLU A 16 -0.21 -2.49 -5.63
CA GLU A 16 0.11 -2.03 -6.97
C GLU A 16 -0.83 -0.88 -7.33
N TRP A 17 -0.29 0.20 -7.91
CA TRP A 17 -1.07 1.29 -8.47
C TRP A 17 -0.75 1.45 -9.94
N ARG A 18 -1.79 1.58 -10.76
CA ARG A 18 -1.66 1.92 -12.18
C ARG A 18 -1.71 3.42 -12.35
N HIS A 19 -0.71 3.96 -13.04
CA HIS A 19 -0.72 5.34 -13.50
C HIS A 19 -1.23 5.41 -14.96
N LEU A 20 -1.59 6.61 -15.41
CA LEU A 20 -1.74 6.90 -16.83
C LEU A 20 -0.49 6.46 -17.61
N ASN A 21 -0.71 5.99 -18.84
CA ASN A 21 0.39 5.54 -19.69
C ASN A 21 1.42 6.65 -19.87
N PHE A 22 2.69 6.36 -19.57
CA PHE A 22 3.80 7.24 -19.86
C PHE A 22 4.30 6.94 -21.27
N PHE A 23 4.03 7.84 -22.22
CA PHE A 23 4.50 7.72 -23.61
C PHE A 23 4.15 6.36 -24.25
N GLN A 24 2.88 5.98 -24.17
CA GLN A 24 2.34 4.70 -24.69
C GLN A 24 2.79 3.45 -23.93
N HIS A 25 3.57 3.57 -22.86
CA HIS A 25 3.94 2.46 -22.00
C HIS A 25 3.07 2.41 -20.74
N GLU A 26 2.70 1.21 -20.33
CA GLU A 26 2.03 0.98 -19.05
C GLU A 26 2.98 1.27 -17.89
N ALA A 27 2.49 1.95 -16.85
CA ALA A 27 3.28 2.30 -15.68
C ALA A 27 2.58 1.82 -14.40
N TYR A 28 3.31 0.99 -13.65
CA TYR A 28 2.86 0.41 -12.39
C TYR A 28 3.82 0.82 -11.28
N LEU A 29 3.26 1.24 -10.14
CA LEU A 29 3.99 1.49 -8.92
C LEU A 29 3.66 0.38 -7.92
N THR A 30 4.68 -0.31 -7.42
CA THR A 30 4.50 -1.38 -6.43
C THR A 30 5.19 -0.98 -5.13
N ALA A 31 4.45 -0.97 -4.02
CA ALA A 31 5.01 -0.68 -2.71
C ALA A 31 4.39 -1.54 -1.62
N ARG A 32 5.14 -1.75 -0.54
CA ARG A 32 4.64 -2.38 0.69
C ARG A 32 3.92 -1.31 1.50
N VAL A 33 2.67 -1.56 1.86
CA VAL A 33 1.91 -0.64 2.73
C VAL A 33 1.86 -1.23 4.14
N PRO A 34 2.46 -0.55 5.14
CA PRO A 34 2.44 -1.04 6.50
C PRO A 34 1.02 -1.06 7.06
N ARG A 35 0.68 -2.16 7.72
CA ARG A 35 -0.56 -2.33 8.47
C ARG A 35 -0.22 -2.66 9.92
N VAL A 36 -0.68 -1.83 10.85
CA VAL A 36 -0.41 -1.91 12.29
C VAL A 36 -1.67 -2.36 13.01
N ASP A 37 -1.56 -3.47 13.74
CA ASP A 37 -2.58 -3.99 14.65
C ASP A 37 -2.40 -3.35 16.03
N CYS A 38 -3.22 -2.35 16.35
CA CYS A 38 -3.26 -1.71 17.67
C CYS A 38 -4.36 -2.37 18.50
N GLY A 39 -4.02 -2.89 19.69
CA GLY A 39 -4.99 -3.56 20.58
C GLY A 39 -6.18 -2.67 20.98
N ASP A 40 -5.97 -1.36 21.12
CA ASP A 40 -7.01 -0.40 21.52
C ASP A 40 -7.70 0.28 20.32
N CYS A 41 -6.98 0.41 19.22
CA CYS A 41 -7.37 1.20 18.06
C CYS A 41 -7.89 0.37 16.88
N GLY A 42 -7.76 -0.95 16.97
CA GLY A 42 -7.93 -1.87 15.84
C GLY A 42 -6.79 -1.78 14.82
N ILE A 43 -7.04 -2.30 13.63
CA ILE A 43 -6.02 -2.39 12.58
C ILE A 43 -6.02 -1.11 11.72
N LYS A 44 -4.88 -0.42 11.66
CA LYS A 44 -4.68 0.79 10.84
C LYS A 44 -3.68 0.57 9.71
N THR A 45 -3.96 1.14 8.55
CA THR A 45 -3.07 1.15 7.38
C THR A 45 -2.49 2.55 7.23
N VAL A 46 -1.21 2.66 6.87
CA VAL A 46 -0.58 3.97 6.64
C VAL A 46 -1.15 4.60 5.37
N GLU A 47 -1.46 5.89 5.44
CA GLU A 47 -1.87 6.69 4.29
C GLU A 47 -0.74 6.79 3.26
N VAL A 48 -1.08 6.52 2.00
CA VAL A 48 -0.12 6.50 0.91
C VAL A 48 -0.34 7.76 0.05
N PRO A 49 0.63 8.69 -0.03
CA PRO A 49 0.39 10.02 -0.59
C PRO A 49 0.02 10.02 -2.08
N TRP A 50 0.43 8.99 -2.83
CA TRP A 50 0.03 8.79 -4.23
C TRP A 50 -1.26 7.96 -4.38
N ALA A 51 -1.84 7.39 -3.32
CA ALA A 51 -3.11 6.68 -3.40
C ALA A 51 -4.34 7.60 -3.22
N ARG A 52 -4.11 8.90 -2.97
CA ARG A 52 -5.18 9.89 -2.77
C ARG A 52 -5.94 10.18 -4.07
N SER A 53 -7.23 10.54 -3.96
CA SER A 53 -8.01 11.03 -5.09
C SER A 53 -7.30 12.21 -5.79
N GLY A 54 -7.21 12.15 -7.12
CA GLY A 54 -6.53 13.17 -7.93
C GLY A 54 -5.01 13.02 -8.05
N SER A 55 -4.40 11.95 -7.51
CA SER A 55 -2.97 11.68 -7.68
C SER A 55 -2.57 11.15 -9.07
N GLY A 56 -3.54 10.77 -9.91
CA GLY A 56 -3.30 10.10 -11.19
C GLY A 56 -2.98 8.61 -11.08
N PHE A 57 -2.99 8.06 -9.86
CA PHE A 57 -2.77 6.63 -9.59
C PHE A 57 -4.06 5.96 -9.12
N THR A 58 -4.41 4.85 -9.75
CA THR A 58 -5.54 4.00 -9.37
C THR A 58 -5.02 2.74 -8.69
N LEU A 59 -5.52 2.42 -7.49
CA LEU A 59 -5.17 1.17 -6.81
C LEU A 59 -5.60 -0.02 -7.68
N CYS A 60 -4.64 -0.85 -8.07
CA CYS A 60 -4.88 -2.08 -8.79
C CYS A 60 -5.18 -3.21 -7.81
N LEU A 61 -6.44 -3.64 -7.77
CA LEU A 61 -6.87 -4.85 -7.08
C LEU A 61 -6.75 -6.05 -8.03
N ARG A 62 -5.53 -6.36 -8.49
CA ARG A 62 -5.33 -7.58 -9.26
C ARG A 62 -5.31 -8.76 -8.27
N HIS A 63 -6.35 -9.57 -8.30
CA HIS A 63 -6.42 -10.83 -7.57
C HIS A 63 -5.55 -11.84 -8.33
N SER A 64 -4.28 -11.99 -7.95
CA SER A 64 -3.47 -13.11 -8.41
C SER A 64 -4.09 -14.39 -7.84
N LEU A 65 -4.71 -15.19 -8.71
CA LEU A 65 -5.12 -16.58 -8.40
C LEU A 65 -3.88 -17.44 -8.13
#